data_AF-A0A8J4QRP6-F1
#
_entry.id   AF-A0A8J4QRP6-F1
#
_cell.length_a   1.000
_cell.length_b   1.000
_cell.length_c   1.000
_cell.angle_alpha   90.00
_cell.angle_beta   90.00
_cell.angle_gamma   90.00
#
_symmetry.space_group_name_H-M   'P 1'
#
loop_
_entity.id
_entity.type
_entity.pdbx_description
1 polymer ?
#
loop_
_entity_poly.entity_id
_entity_poly.type
_entity_poly.pdbx_seq_one_letter_code
_entity_poly.pdbx_strand_id
1 'polypeptide(L)'
;MPLYRFELIIDAPQVTRLKCGGFIFALRVNHTMSDAAGTVKFMAAVGEIACGASSPSILPVWQRHLLNARDPPRVTFAHREYDEVADTKGTLIPLDDMLHKSFFFGPTEVSALRKFVPHHLGKCSTFELLTACLWRCRTIAIKPDPNEEVRIICIVDARSKFNPPLPTGYYGNGFAFPVAITTTEKLCKNPLSYALELVKKAKNEVNEEYMRSLADMLVTRGRPHFTVVRAYLVSDLTRAGFKDVDFGWGKPVYGGAAKGGVGAIPGVSSFLIPFKNNMGEDGIVVPICLPAPAMEIFVKELDGLLKGQPEIGNSKFIVSSL
;
A
#
# COMPACT_ATOMS: atom_id res chain seq x y z
N MET A 1 -30.84 -15.81 22.97
CA MET A 1 -30.21 -15.17 21.78
C MET A 1 -29.35 -14.02 22.28
N PRO A 2 -28.02 -14.03 22.12
CA PRO A 2 -27.24 -12.83 22.38
C PRO A 2 -27.50 -11.83 21.24
N LEU A 3 -28.14 -10.72 21.58
CA LEU A 3 -28.18 -9.52 20.76
C LEU A 3 -26.76 -8.92 20.78
N TYR A 4 -25.94 -9.27 19.78
CA TYR A 4 -24.68 -8.58 19.56
C TYR A 4 -24.98 -7.18 18.98
N ARG A 5 -24.80 -6.15 19.81
CA ARG A 5 -24.81 -4.76 19.39
C ARG A 5 -23.43 -4.44 18.80
N PHE A 6 -23.33 -4.28 17.47
CA PHE A 6 -22.15 -3.68 16.85
C PHE A 6 -22.26 -2.16 17.01
N GLU A 7 -21.48 -1.56 17.89
CA GLU A 7 -21.33 -0.10 17.98
C GLU A 7 -20.19 0.38 17.06
N LEU A 8 -20.52 1.40 16.25
CA LEU A 8 -19.74 2.21 15.29
C LEU A 8 -19.03 1.50 14.11
N ILE A 9 -19.67 1.69 12.95
CA ILE A 9 -19.30 1.19 11.61
C ILE A 9 -18.23 2.07 10.94
N ILE A 10 -18.16 3.35 11.34
CA ILE A 10 -17.22 4.39 10.97
C ILE A 10 -17.11 5.27 12.22
N ASP A 11 -15.91 5.52 12.75
CA ASP A 11 -15.76 6.48 13.85
C ASP A 11 -16.12 7.89 13.33
N ALA A 12 -16.71 8.73 14.17
CA ALA A 12 -17.23 10.04 13.76
C ALA A 12 -16.19 10.81 12.91
N PRO A 13 -16.55 11.31 11.71
CA PRO A 13 -15.63 12.07 10.89
C PRO A 13 -15.16 13.30 11.66
N GLN A 14 -13.85 13.56 11.63
CA GLN A 14 -13.26 14.72 12.30
C GLN A 14 -12.91 15.79 11.27
N VAL A 15 -13.34 17.03 11.56
CA VAL A 15 -12.96 18.21 10.79
C VAL A 15 -12.11 19.12 11.66
N THR A 16 -10.85 19.31 11.27
CA THR A 16 -9.91 20.22 11.96
C THR A 16 -9.70 21.46 11.12
N ARG A 17 -10.17 22.62 11.57
CA ARG A 17 -9.94 23.91 10.88
C ARG A 17 -8.54 24.44 11.21
N LEU A 18 -7.82 24.87 10.18
CA LEU A 18 -6.48 25.43 10.28
C LEU A 18 -6.55 26.96 10.33
N LYS A 19 -5.53 27.60 10.94
CA LYS A 19 -5.46 29.07 11.07
C LYS A 19 -5.46 29.80 9.72
N CYS A 20 -5.01 29.16 8.64
CA CYS A 20 -5.00 29.71 7.29
C CYS A 20 -6.35 29.64 6.56
N GLY A 21 -7.41 29.17 7.22
CA GLY A 21 -8.74 29.00 6.61
C GLY A 21 -8.95 27.66 5.91
N GLY A 22 -7.88 26.88 5.68
CA GLY A 22 -7.98 25.48 5.26
C GLY A 22 -8.51 24.56 6.37
N PHE A 23 -8.75 23.30 6.03
CA PHE A 23 -9.20 22.29 6.99
C PHE A 23 -8.63 20.90 6.64
N ILE A 24 -8.64 20.01 7.62
CA ILE A 24 -8.33 18.59 7.45
C ILE A 24 -9.62 17.81 7.72
N PHE A 25 -10.01 16.95 6.78
CA PHE A 25 -11.05 15.96 6.97
C PHE A 25 -10.40 14.60 7.25
N ALA A 26 -10.64 14.05 8.44
CA ALA A 26 -10.12 12.76 8.84
C ALA A 26 -11.27 11.77 9.05
N LEU A 27 -11.09 10.58 8.48
CA LEU A 27 -12.04 9.47 8.58
C LEU A 27 -11.33 8.26 9.15
N ARG A 28 -11.95 7.61 10.14
CA ARG A 28 -11.49 6.32 10.65
C ARG A 28 -12.53 5.26 10.32
N VAL A 29 -12.08 4.24 9.60
CA VAL A 29 -12.92 3.18 9.04
C VAL A 29 -12.48 1.85 9.62
N ASN A 30 -13.45 1.00 10.00
CA ASN A 30 -13.17 -0.39 10.29
C ASN A 30 -12.83 -1.12 8.98
N HIS A 31 -11.57 -1.53 8.82
CA HIS A 31 -11.09 -2.13 7.57
C HIS A 31 -11.76 -3.47 7.24
N THR A 32 -12.40 -4.15 8.19
CA THR A 32 -13.23 -5.35 7.92
C THR A 32 -14.46 -4.99 7.06
N MET A 33 -14.97 -3.76 7.19
CA MET A 33 -16.13 -3.29 6.44
C MET A 33 -15.77 -2.88 5.02
N SER A 34 -14.66 -2.18 4.83
CA SER A 34 -14.30 -1.55 3.56
C SER A 34 -12.79 -1.45 3.40
N ASP A 35 -12.33 -1.59 2.17
CA ASP A 35 -10.97 -1.21 1.79
C ASP A 35 -10.89 0.29 1.40
N ALA A 36 -9.72 0.73 0.95
CA ALA A 36 -9.51 2.10 0.49
C ALA A 36 -10.45 2.47 -0.67
N ALA A 37 -10.70 1.56 -1.62
CA ALA A 37 -11.55 1.82 -2.77
C ALA A 37 -13.03 1.93 -2.37
N GLY A 38 -13.50 1.19 -1.37
CA GLY A 38 -14.84 1.40 -0.80
C GLY A 38 -14.93 2.68 0.02
N THR A 39 -13.87 3.02 0.76
CA THR A 39 -13.81 4.23 1.59
C THR A 39 -13.90 5.49 0.75
N VAL A 40 -13.18 5.54 -0.38
CA VAL A 40 -13.27 6.68 -1.30
C VAL A 40 -14.65 6.82 -1.92
N LYS A 41 -15.35 5.71 -2.25
CA LYS A 41 -16.74 5.79 -2.74
C LYS A 41 -17.67 6.42 -1.72
N PHE A 42 -17.52 6.06 -0.44
CA PHE A 42 -18.25 6.69 0.64
C PHE A 42 -17.94 8.20 0.73
N MET A 43 -16.65 8.57 0.71
CA MET A 43 -16.25 9.98 0.78
C MET A 43 -16.76 10.79 -0.43
N ALA A 44 -16.69 10.22 -1.64
CA ALA A 44 -17.23 10.85 -2.84
C ALA A 44 -18.74 11.07 -2.74
N ALA A 45 -19.50 10.07 -2.28
CA ALA A 45 -20.93 10.19 -2.04
C ALA A 45 -21.27 11.31 -1.03
N VAL A 46 -20.51 11.41 0.06
CA VAL A 46 -20.66 12.51 1.03
C VAL A 46 -20.33 13.87 0.40
N GLY A 47 -19.27 13.93 -0.42
CA GLY A 47 -18.87 15.14 -1.14
C GLY A 47 -19.94 15.62 -2.13
N GLU A 48 -20.50 14.72 -2.93
CA GLU A 48 -21.59 15.02 -3.86
C GLU A 48 -22.82 15.59 -3.13
N ILE A 49 -23.22 14.96 -2.02
CA ILE A 49 -24.37 15.42 -1.22
C ILE A 49 -24.06 16.78 -0.57
N ALA A 50 -22.83 16.99 -0.07
CA ALA A 50 -22.40 18.28 0.47
C ALA A 50 -22.43 19.39 -0.59
N CYS A 51 -22.20 19.05 -1.86
CA CYS A 51 -22.34 19.93 -3.02
C CYS A 51 -23.78 20.07 -3.54
N GLY A 52 -24.78 19.51 -2.86
CA GLY A 52 -26.20 19.66 -3.18
C GLY A 52 -26.80 18.55 -4.03
N ALA A 53 -26.09 17.44 -4.29
CA ALA A 53 -26.68 16.28 -4.95
C ALA A 53 -27.77 15.63 -4.07
N SER A 54 -28.90 15.24 -4.68
CA SER A 54 -29.98 14.54 -3.98
C SER A 54 -29.68 13.07 -3.71
N SER A 55 -28.75 12.48 -4.45
CA SER A 55 -28.30 11.08 -4.30
C SER A 55 -26.87 10.91 -4.82
N PRO A 56 -26.12 9.92 -4.30
CA PRO A 56 -24.82 9.57 -4.84
C PRO A 56 -24.89 9.08 -6.30
N SER A 57 -23.91 9.45 -7.10
CA SER A 57 -23.74 9.03 -8.50
C SER A 57 -23.48 7.53 -8.63
N ILE A 58 -22.84 6.93 -7.62
CA ILE A 58 -22.60 5.49 -7.51
C ILE A 58 -23.30 4.99 -6.25
N LEU A 59 -24.35 4.19 -6.44
CA LEU A 59 -25.07 3.59 -5.32
C LEU A 59 -24.23 2.47 -4.66
N PRO A 60 -24.22 2.37 -3.33
CA PRO A 60 -23.48 1.33 -2.63
C PRO A 60 -24.09 -0.05 -2.88
N VAL A 61 -23.26 -1.05 -3.16
CA VAL A 61 -23.67 -2.44 -3.37
C VAL A 61 -23.11 -3.32 -2.26
N TRP A 62 -23.99 -4.03 -1.54
CA TRP A 62 -23.60 -4.91 -0.44
C TRP A 62 -22.93 -6.20 -0.90
N GLN A 63 -23.65 -7.01 -1.72
CA GLN A 63 -23.28 -8.30 -2.34
C GLN A 63 -21.97 -8.99 -1.88
N ARG A 64 -21.76 -9.16 -0.56
CA ARG A 64 -20.54 -9.79 0.00
C ARG A 64 -20.39 -11.26 -0.38
N HIS A 65 -21.51 -11.91 -0.68
CA HIS A 65 -21.57 -13.30 -1.10
C HIS A 65 -20.78 -13.58 -2.40
N LEU A 66 -20.50 -12.55 -3.21
CA LEU A 66 -19.65 -12.68 -4.41
C LEU A 66 -18.22 -13.14 -4.08
N LEU A 67 -17.78 -12.97 -2.83
CA LEU A 67 -16.46 -13.36 -2.33
C LEU A 67 -16.54 -14.47 -1.27
N ASN A 68 -17.67 -15.19 -1.18
CA ASN A 68 -17.76 -16.35 -0.30
C ASN A 68 -16.82 -17.47 -0.77
N ALA A 69 -16.37 -18.28 0.19
CA ALA A 69 -15.74 -19.55 -0.11
C ALA A 69 -16.71 -20.45 -0.89
N ARG A 70 -16.15 -21.34 -1.70
CA ARG A 70 -16.86 -22.40 -2.41
C ARG A 70 -17.35 -23.46 -1.43
N ASP A 71 -18.31 -24.26 -1.88
CA ASP A 71 -18.82 -25.42 -1.14
C ASP A 71 -18.72 -26.68 -2.03
N PRO A 72 -17.79 -27.63 -1.74
CA PRO A 72 -16.80 -27.56 -0.67
C PRO A 72 -15.66 -26.56 -0.98
N PRO A 73 -14.97 -26.03 0.05
CA PRO A 73 -13.77 -25.21 -0.16
C PRO A 73 -12.67 -25.99 -0.92
N ARG A 74 -12.01 -25.34 -1.88
CA ARG A 74 -10.94 -25.92 -2.70
C ARG A 74 -9.75 -24.97 -2.81
N VAL A 75 -8.75 -25.13 -1.95
CA VAL A 75 -7.52 -24.33 -2.02
C VAL A 75 -6.67 -24.78 -3.21
N THR A 76 -6.42 -23.88 -4.17
CA THR A 76 -5.66 -24.16 -5.41
C THR A 76 -4.33 -23.38 -5.50
N PHE A 77 -4.08 -22.48 -4.56
CA PHE A 77 -2.83 -21.73 -4.42
C PHE A 77 -2.24 -21.90 -3.00
N ALA A 78 -0.92 -21.75 -2.87
CA ALA A 78 -0.24 -21.92 -1.60
C ALA A 78 -0.52 -20.80 -0.57
N HIS A 79 -0.95 -19.62 -1.02
CA HIS A 79 -1.22 -18.44 -0.17
C HIS A 79 -0.12 -18.18 0.88
N ARG A 80 1.13 -18.05 0.41
CA ARG A 80 2.34 -17.91 1.23
C ARG A 80 2.31 -16.66 2.12
N GLU A 81 1.47 -15.70 1.79
CA GLU A 81 1.19 -14.52 2.60
C GLU A 81 0.48 -14.85 3.93
N TYR A 82 -0.02 -16.09 4.11
CA TYR A 82 -0.60 -16.62 5.35
C TYR A 82 0.17 -17.82 5.92
N ASP A 83 1.45 -17.98 5.55
CA ASP A 83 2.31 -18.98 6.19
C ASP A 83 2.46 -18.68 7.70
N GLU A 84 2.45 -19.72 8.52
CA GLU A 84 2.84 -19.61 9.93
C GLU A 84 4.36 -19.57 10.01
N VAL A 85 4.91 -18.38 10.25
CA VAL A 85 6.35 -18.14 10.37
C VAL A 85 6.68 -17.79 11.81
N ALA A 86 7.49 -18.63 12.45
CA ALA A 86 7.97 -18.35 13.80
C ALA A 86 8.98 -17.19 13.78
N ASP A 87 8.76 -16.18 14.62
CA ASP A 87 9.73 -15.10 14.83
C ASP A 87 10.82 -15.55 15.80
N THR A 88 11.77 -16.35 15.31
CA THR A 88 12.84 -16.96 16.11
C THR A 88 14.01 -16.01 16.39
N LYS A 89 14.06 -14.86 15.72
CA LYS A 89 15.17 -13.90 15.79
C LYS A 89 14.77 -12.54 16.36
N GLY A 90 13.53 -12.41 16.85
CA GLY A 90 12.96 -11.17 17.38
C GLY A 90 12.74 -10.08 16.31
N THR A 91 12.22 -8.93 16.74
CA THR A 91 12.00 -7.77 15.87
C THR A 91 13.33 -7.23 15.36
N LEU A 92 13.55 -7.22 14.03
CA LEU A 92 14.75 -6.60 13.41
C LEU A 92 14.90 -5.11 13.71
N ILE A 93 13.81 -4.49 14.15
CA ILE A 93 13.63 -3.06 14.29
C ILE A 93 13.34 -2.81 15.77
N PRO A 94 14.29 -2.27 16.55
CA PRO A 94 13.96 -1.62 17.81
C PRO A 94 12.90 -0.56 17.52
N LEU A 95 11.78 -0.60 18.25
CA LEU A 95 10.70 0.37 18.07
C LEU A 95 11.05 1.74 18.66
N ASP A 96 12.16 1.81 19.38
CA ASP A 96 12.72 3.05 19.92
C ASP A 96 13.41 3.85 18.80
N ASP A 97 13.25 5.17 18.82
CA ASP A 97 13.87 6.11 17.86
C ASP A 97 13.53 5.87 16.37
N MET A 98 12.25 5.64 16.10
CA MET A 98 11.73 5.54 14.73
C MET A 98 11.64 6.91 14.06
N LEU A 99 12.35 7.09 12.95
CA LEU A 99 12.26 8.28 12.11
C LEU A 99 11.20 8.11 11.02
N HIS A 100 10.35 9.14 10.90
CA HIS A 100 9.43 9.29 9.78
C HIS A 100 10.00 10.26 8.75
N LYS A 101 10.16 9.81 7.50
CA LYS A 101 10.55 10.66 6.37
C LYS A 101 9.66 10.38 5.16
N SER A 102 9.36 11.41 4.39
CA SER A 102 8.58 11.29 3.16
C SER A 102 9.49 11.50 1.95
N PHE A 103 9.38 10.58 0.99
CA PHE A 103 10.21 10.58 -0.22
C PHE A 103 9.34 10.88 -1.42
N PHE A 104 9.69 11.92 -2.18
CA PHE A 104 8.99 12.30 -3.40
C PHE A 104 9.65 11.66 -4.63
N PHE A 105 8.82 11.08 -5.49
CA PHE A 105 9.21 10.48 -6.76
C PHE A 105 8.42 11.14 -7.88
N GLY A 106 9.05 12.11 -8.54
CA GLY A 106 8.53 12.75 -9.75
C GLY A 106 8.92 11.98 -11.02
N PRO A 107 8.61 12.54 -12.20
CA PRO A 107 9.00 11.97 -13.49
C PRO A 107 10.51 11.73 -13.60
N THR A 108 11.33 12.63 -13.06
CA THR A 108 12.80 12.54 -13.08
C THR A 108 13.29 11.35 -12.28
N GLU A 109 12.85 11.17 -11.03
CA GLU A 109 13.26 10.06 -10.18
C GLU A 109 12.78 8.72 -10.73
N VAL A 110 11.54 8.65 -11.22
CA VAL A 110 11.02 7.44 -11.87
C VAL A 110 11.82 7.10 -13.12
N SER A 111 12.18 8.10 -13.93
CA SER A 111 13.03 7.91 -15.12
C SER A 111 14.43 7.40 -14.75
N ALA A 112 15.04 7.94 -13.69
CA ALA A 112 16.33 7.48 -13.19
C ALA A 112 16.27 5.99 -12.78
N LEU A 113 15.24 5.58 -12.05
CA LEU A 113 15.04 4.18 -11.66
C LEU A 113 14.78 3.27 -12.87
N ARG A 114 14.10 3.76 -13.92
CA ARG A 114 13.83 2.98 -15.14
C ARG A 114 15.10 2.60 -15.90
N LYS A 115 16.22 3.33 -15.72
CA LYS A 115 17.51 2.97 -16.34
C LYS A 115 18.07 1.63 -15.86
N PHE A 116 17.64 1.16 -14.69
CA PHE A 116 18.03 -0.15 -14.13
C PHE A 116 17.11 -1.29 -14.59
N VAL A 117 16.14 -1.02 -15.46
CA VAL A 117 15.18 -2.01 -15.95
C VAL A 117 15.63 -2.52 -17.32
N PRO A 118 16.04 -3.80 -17.44
CA PRO A 118 16.37 -4.42 -18.71
C PRO A 118 15.22 -4.37 -19.71
N HIS A 119 15.53 -4.39 -21.01
CA HIS A 119 14.53 -4.32 -22.09
C HIS A 119 13.45 -5.41 -21.98
N HIS A 120 13.78 -6.64 -21.57
CA HIS A 120 12.80 -7.72 -21.42
C HIS A 120 11.77 -7.46 -20.30
N LEU A 121 12.09 -6.58 -19.35
CA LEU A 121 11.18 -6.11 -18.30
C LEU A 121 10.56 -4.74 -18.60
N GLY A 122 10.81 -4.17 -19.79
CA GLY A 122 10.50 -2.77 -20.14
C GLY A 122 9.03 -2.37 -19.92
N LYS A 123 8.10 -3.33 -19.97
CA LYS A 123 6.71 -3.12 -19.54
C LYS A 123 6.59 -3.27 -18.02
N CYS A 124 7.09 -2.31 -17.23
CA CYS A 124 6.85 -2.25 -15.79
C CYS A 124 6.11 -0.97 -15.36
N SER A 125 5.15 -1.15 -14.46
CA SER A 125 4.40 -0.03 -13.86
C SER A 125 5.29 0.73 -12.86
N THR A 126 4.98 2.01 -12.63
CA THR A 126 5.67 2.80 -11.61
C THR A 126 5.54 2.19 -10.22
N PHE A 127 4.37 1.62 -9.89
CA PHE A 127 4.16 0.88 -8.64
C PHE A 127 5.15 -0.29 -8.47
N GLU A 128 5.30 -1.14 -9.49
CA GLU A 128 6.21 -2.29 -9.45
C GLU A 128 7.66 -1.85 -9.26
N LEU A 129 8.07 -0.82 -10.00
CA LEU A 129 9.43 -0.28 -9.95
C LEU A 129 9.76 0.33 -8.58
N LEU A 130 8.87 1.19 -8.06
CA LEU A 130 9.06 1.80 -6.75
C LEU A 130 9.00 0.74 -5.64
N THR A 131 8.09 -0.22 -5.69
CA THR A 131 7.99 -1.30 -4.70
C THR A 131 9.28 -2.13 -4.64
N ALA A 132 9.82 -2.51 -5.80
CA ALA A 132 11.09 -3.23 -5.89
C ALA A 132 12.27 -2.41 -5.33
N CYS A 133 12.32 -1.11 -5.66
CA CYS A 133 13.34 -0.19 -5.16
C CYS A 133 13.29 -0.06 -3.64
N LEU A 134 12.10 0.25 -3.11
CA LEU A 134 11.87 0.41 -1.68
C LEU A 134 12.17 -0.88 -0.92
N TRP A 135 11.76 -2.05 -1.42
CA TRP A 135 12.02 -3.34 -0.80
C TRP A 135 13.51 -3.63 -0.69
N ARG A 136 14.26 -3.40 -1.77
CA ARG A 136 15.72 -3.58 -1.80
C ARG A 136 16.43 -2.60 -0.87
N CYS A 137 16.17 -1.29 -1.00
CA CYS A 137 16.79 -0.26 -0.13
C CYS A 137 16.48 -0.49 1.34
N ARG A 138 15.22 -0.82 1.68
CA ARG A 138 14.80 -1.11 3.05
C ARG A 138 15.50 -2.34 3.63
N THR A 139 15.65 -3.39 2.83
CA THR A 139 16.33 -4.62 3.28
C THR A 139 17.82 -4.38 3.53
N ILE A 140 18.50 -3.64 2.64
CA ILE A 140 19.91 -3.24 2.85
C ILE A 140 20.06 -2.39 4.11
N ALA A 141 19.13 -1.47 4.34
CA ALA A 141 19.14 -0.59 5.51
C ALA A 141 18.97 -1.32 6.84
N ILE A 142 18.06 -2.29 6.90
CA ILE A 142 17.75 -3.06 8.11
C ILE A 142 18.83 -4.11 8.41
N LYS A 143 19.53 -4.60 7.39
CA LYS A 143 20.56 -5.65 7.48
C LYS A 143 20.09 -6.91 8.24
N PRO A 144 19.00 -7.57 7.79
CA PRO A 144 18.67 -8.89 8.33
C PRO A 144 19.80 -9.90 8.10
N ASP A 145 19.68 -11.08 8.70
CA ASP A 145 20.65 -12.15 8.46
C ASP A 145 20.65 -12.54 6.96
N PRO A 146 21.83 -12.79 6.34
CA PRO A 146 21.93 -13.06 4.91
C PRO A 146 21.06 -14.23 4.42
N ASN A 147 20.88 -15.27 5.24
CA ASN A 147 20.12 -16.47 4.91
C ASN A 147 18.63 -16.35 5.26
N GLU A 148 18.22 -15.27 5.91
CA GLU A 148 16.84 -15.06 6.33
C GLU A 148 15.93 -14.71 5.15
N GLU A 149 14.70 -15.24 5.17
CA GLU A 149 13.68 -14.86 4.21
C GLU A 149 13.19 -13.43 4.47
N VAL A 150 13.12 -12.64 3.42
CA VAL A 150 12.46 -11.34 3.39
C VAL A 150 11.29 -11.40 2.42
N ARG A 151 10.19 -10.74 2.80
CA ARG A 151 8.91 -10.82 2.09
C ARG A 151 8.45 -9.43 1.66
N ILE A 152 7.93 -9.31 0.45
CA ILE A 152 7.25 -8.10 -0.03
C ILE A 152 5.80 -8.45 -0.36
N ILE A 153 4.87 -7.77 0.31
CA ILE A 153 3.43 -7.91 0.10
C ILE A 153 2.96 -6.72 -0.73
N CYS A 154 2.29 -7.01 -1.83
CA CYS A 154 1.68 -5.99 -2.70
C CYS A 154 0.16 -6.10 -2.57
N ILE A 155 -0.53 -5.00 -2.24
CA ILE A 155 -1.99 -5.02 -2.26
C ILE A 155 -2.48 -4.93 -3.70
N VAL A 156 -3.30 -5.89 -4.13
CA VAL A 156 -3.86 -5.94 -5.50
C VAL A 156 -5.38 -5.90 -5.47
N ASP A 157 -5.96 -4.82 -5.97
CA ASP A 157 -7.42 -4.74 -6.22
C ASP A 157 -7.82 -5.79 -7.26
N ALA A 158 -8.70 -6.70 -6.85
CA ALA A 158 -9.13 -7.83 -7.64
C ALA A 158 -10.53 -7.64 -8.24
N ARG A 159 -11.22 -6.52 -7.99
CA ARG A 159 -12.58 -6.26 -8.49
C ARG A 159 -12.74 -6.48 -9.99
N SER A 160 -11.77 -6.01 -10.78
CA SER A 160 -11.75 -6.15 -12.23
C SER A 160 -11.28 -7.52 -12.74
N LYS A 161 -10.83 -8.41 -11.84
CA LYS A 161 -10.32 -9.75 -12.17
C LYS A 161 -11.43 -10.80 -12.26
N PHE A 162 -12.61 -10.52 -11.71
CA PHE A 162 -13.78 -11.39 -11.79
C PHE A 162 -14.45 -11.29 -13.17
N ASN A 163 -15.14 -12.35 -13.57
CA ASN A 163 -15.99 -12.38 -14.75
C ASN A 163 -17.43 -12.83 -14.40
N PRO A 164 -18.41 -11.91 -14.37
CA PRO A 164 -18.28 -10.47 -14.58
C PRO A 164 -17.49 -9.78 -13.44
N PRO A 165 -16.93 -8.58 -13.66
CA PRO A 165 -16.29 -7.79 -12.61
C PRO A 165 -17.22 -7.56 -11.41
N LEU A 166 -16.64 -7.36 -10.22
CA LEU A 166 -17.44 -6.95 -9.07
C LEU A 166 -18.17 -5.62 -9.36
N PRO A 167 -19.40 -5.45 -8.85
CA PRO A 167 -20.20 -4.24 -9.13
C PRO A 167 -19.43 -2.96 -8.82
N THR A 168 -19.61 -1.93 -9.64
CA THR A 168 -18.96 -0.62 -9.43
C THR A 168 -19.25 -0.04 -8.04
N GLY A 169 -20.45 -0.27 -7.50
CA GLY A 169 -20.83 0.15 -6.15
C GLY A 169 -20.31 -0.74 -5.01
N TYR A 170 -19.61 -1.84 -5.30
CA TYR A 170 -19.09 -2.75 -4.28
C TYR A 170 -18.04 -2.04 -3.41
N TYR A 171 -18.41 -1.84 -2.14
CA TYR A 171 -17.62 -1.10 -1.17
C TYR A 171 -16.92 -1.99 -0.15
N GLY A 172 -17.13 -3.31 -0.21
CA GLY A 172 -16.41 -4.25 0.65
C GLY A 172 -14.94 -4.42 0.28
N ASN A 173 -14.19 -5.17 1.08
CA ASN A 173 -12.84 -5.59 0.71
C ASN A 173 -12.91 -6.45 -0.56
N GLY A 174 -12.11 -6.11 -1.58
CA GLY A 174 -12.07 -6.78 -2.87
C GLY A 174 -10.67 -6.92 -3.43
N PHE A 175 -9.69 -7.23 -2.59
CA PHE A 175 -8.27 -7.24 -2.92
C PHE A 175 -7.56 -8.47 -2.33
N ALA A 176 -6.36 -8.76 -2.83
CA ALA A 176 -5.46 -9.81 -2.32
C ALA A 176 -4.12 -9.22 -1.82
N PHE A 177 -3.36 -10.05 -1.11
CA PHE A 177 -2.03 -9.75 -0.57
C PHE A 177 -0.93 -10.66 -1.18
N PRO A 178 -0.80 -10.79 -2.52
CA PRO A 178 0.27 -11.61 -3.09
C PRO A 178 1.64 -11.22 -2.53
N VAL A 179 2.45 -12.24 -2.26
CA VAL A 179 3.77 -12.08 -1.64
C VAL A 179 4.88 -12.58 -2.56
N ALA A 180 5.96 -11.82 -2.64
CA ALA A 180 7.23 -12.29 -3.16
C ALA A 180 8.18 -12.57 -1.99
N ILE A 181 8.92 -13.68 -2.06
CA ILE A 181 9.82 -14.16 -1.02
C ILE A 181 11.18 -14.42 -1.64
N THR A 182 12.24 -13.97 -0.96
CA THR A 182 13.64 -14.31 -1.30
C THR A 182 14.50 -14.21 -0.04
N THR A 183 15.79 -14.52 -0.13
CA THR A 183 16.72 -14.31 0.99
C THR A 183 17.29 -12.90 0.98
N THR A 184 17.66 -12.40 2.16
CA THR A 184 18.35 -11.10 2.30
C THR A 184 19.55 -10.99 1.37
N GLU A 185 20.40 -12.03 1.34
CA GLU A 185 21.58 -12.05 0.48
C GLU A 185 21.22 -11.91 -0.99
N LYS A 186 20.24 -12.70 -1.47
CA LYS A 186 19.82 -12.64 -2.87
C LYS A 186 19.25 -11.27 -3.21
N LEU A 187 18.40 -10.70 -2.38
CA LEU A 187 17.81 -9.37 -2.64
C LEU A 187 18.87 -8.27 -2.68
N CYS A 188 19.83 -8.29 -1.76
CA CYS A 188 20.85 -7.25 -1.64
C CYS A 188 21.93 -7.36 -2.74
N LYS A 189 22.40 -8.57 -3.05
CA LYS A 189 23.49 -8.80 -4.01
C LYS A 189 23.06 -8.74 -5.48
N ASN A 190 21.78 -8.97 -5.78
CA ASN A 190 21.27 -8.88 -7.15
C ASN A 190 20.84 -7.45 -7.53
N PRO A 191 20.80 -7.13 -8.84
CA PRO A 191 20.35 -5.83 -9.33
C PRO A 191 18.87 -5.56 -9.02
N LEU A 192 18.45 -4.30 -9.14
CA LEU A 192 17.04 -3.88 -8.94
C LEU A 192 16.05 -4.69 -9.80
N SER A 193 16.46 -5.09 -11.00
CA SER A 193 15.66 -5.93 -11.90
C SER A 193 15.25 -7.27 -11.29
N TYR A 194 16.07 -7.86 -10.43
CA TYR A 194 15.74 -9.10 -9.72
C TYR A 194 14.55 -8.91 -8.77
N ALA A 195 14.59 -7.85 -7.95
CA ALA A 195 13.47 -7.50 -7.07
C ALA A 195 12.20 -7.18 -7.88
N LEU A 196 12.37 -6.49 -9.01
CA LEU A 196 11.28 -6.15 -9.92
C LEU A 196 10.61 -7.39 -10.52
N GLU A 197 11.38 -8.38 -10.98
CA GLU A 197 10.86 -9.64 -11.50
C GLU A 197 9.99 -10.37 -10.46
N LEU A 198 10.46 -10.43 -9.21
CA LEU A 198 9.71 -11.05 -8.11
C LEU A 198 8.39 -10.31 -7.83
N VAL A 199 8.44 -8.98 -7.71
CA VAL A 199 7.24 -8.14 -7.49
C VAL A 199 6.23 -8.30 -8.62
N LYS A 200 6.71 -8.28 -9.88
CA LYS A 200 5.85 -8.47 -11.06
C LYS A 200 5.20 -9.84 -11.07
N LYS A 201 5.96 -10.89 -10.77
CA LYS A 201 5.45 -12.27 -10.70
C LYS A 201 4.35 -12.38 -9.65
N ALA A 202 4.62 -11.95 -8.41
CA ALA A 202 3.64 -12.00 -7.32
C ALA A 202 2.35 -11.25 -7.68
N LYS A 203 2.46 -10.03 -8.21
CA LYS A 203 1.28 -9.22 -8.59
C LYS A 203 0.44 -9.88 -9.69
N ASN A 204 1.09 -10.55 -10.64
CA ASN A 204 0.44 -11.16 -11.79
C ASN A 204 -0.22 -12.51 -11.47
N GLU A 205 0.08 -13.12 -10.32
CA GLU A 205 -0.60 -14.35 -9.86
C GLU A 205 -2.07 -14.09 -9.47
N VAL A 206 -2.42 -12.84 -9.12
CA VAL A 206 -3.78 -12.49 -8.70
C VAL A 206 -4.73 -12.45 -9.88
N ASN A 207 -5.55 -13.50 -9.96
CA ASN A 207 -6.70 -13.63 -10.86
C ASN A 207 -7.95 -14.05 -10.05
N GLU A 208 -9.06 -14.32 -10.74
CA GLU A 208 -10.28 -14.77 -10.08
C GLU A 208 -10.10 -16.06 -9.28
N GLU A 209 -9.40 -17.07 -9.83
CA GLU A 209 -9.19 -18.33 -9.13
C GLU A 209 -8.29 -18.17 -7.89
N TYR A 210 -7.31 -17.26 -7.93
CA TYR A 210 -6.52 -16.88 -6.75
C TYR A 210 -7.43 -16.32 -5.65
N MET A 211 -8.38 -15.43 -5.99
CA MET A 211 -9.33 -14.88 -5.01
C MET A 211 -10.27 -15.94 -4.44
N ARG A 212 -10.75 -16.87 -5.28
CA ARG A 212 -11.61 -17.99 -4.84
C ARG A 212 -10.84 -18.93 -3.91
N SER A 213 -9.61 -19.28 -4.28
CA SER A 213 -8.69 -20.07 -3.46
C SER A 213 -8.39 -19.39 -2.13
N LEU A 214 -8.22 -18.06 -2.13
CA LEU A 214 -7.97 -17.27 -0.93
C LEU A 214 -9.16 -17.35 0.02
N ALA A 215 -10.38 -17.16 -0.47
CA ALA A 215 -11.60 -17.27 0.33
C ALA A 215 -11.74 -18.67 0.96
N ASP A 216 -11.47 -19.73 0.18
CA ASP A 216 -11.49 -21.11 0.65
C ASP A 216 -10.44 -21.38 1.73
N MET A 217 -9.22 -20.89 1.54
CA MET A 217 -8.12 -21.02 2.50
C MET A 217 -8.47 -20.31 3.81
N LEU A 218 -8.99 -19.09 3.72
CA LEU A 218 -9.41 -18.32 4.90
C LEU A 218 -10.50 -19.04 5.70
N VAL A 219 -11.50 -19.63 5.06
CA VAL A 219 -12.53 -20.41 5.80
C VAL A 219 -11.93 -21.68 6.39
N THR A 220 -11.12 -22.41 5.63
CA THR A 220 -10.53 -23.70 6.04
C THR A 220 -9.55 -23.55 7.20
N ARG A 221 -8.78 -22.45 7.25
CA ARG A 221 -7.76 -22.19 8.28
C ARG A 221 -8.23 -21.27 9.41
N GLY A 222 -9.52 -20.98 9.52
CA GLY A 222 -10.05 -20.13 10.60
C GLY A 222 -9.64 -18.65 10.50
N ARG A 223 -9.44 -18.15 9.28
CA ARG A 223 -9.14 -16.75 8.92
C ARG A 223 -7.89 -16.22 9.62
N PRO A 224 -6.71 -16.83 9.36
CA PRO A 224 -5.47 -16.40 9.98
C PRO A 224 -5.11 -14.97 9.56
N HIS A 225 -4.31 -14.31 10.39
CA HIS A 225 -3.65 -13.07 9.99
C HIS A 225 -2.59 -13.37 8.93
N PHE A 226 -2.35 -12.43 8.01
CA PHE A 226 -1.23 -12.53 7.09
C PHE A 226 0.10 -12.39 7.84
N THR A 227 1.15 -12.99 7.30
CA THR A 227 2.49 -13.00 7.89
C THR A 227 3.10 -11.60 7.87
N VAL A 228 3.36 -11.04 9.05
CA VAL A 228 4.09 -9.77 9.22
C VAL A 228 5.59 -9.96 9.48
N VAL A 229 5.99 -11.19 9.81
CA VAL A 229 7.38 -11.56 10.09
C VAL A 229 8.22 -11.35 8.82
N ARG A 230 9.21 -10.45 8.92
CA ARG A 230 10.11 -10.07 7.82
C ARG A 230 9.38 -9.59 6.56
N ALA A 231 8.15 -9.14 6.72
CA ALA A 231 7.34 -8.60 5.65
C ALA A 231 7.51 -7.09 5.53
N TYR A 232 7.48 -6.62 4.30
CA TYR A 232 7.27 -5.23 3.96
C TYR A 232 6.04 -5.15 3.07
N LEU A 233 5.07 -4.33 3.42
CA LEU A 233 3.81 -4.18 2.70
C LEU A 233 3.79 -2.85 1.98
N VAL A 234 3.46 -2.88 0.69
CA VAL A 234 3.30 -1.67 -0.11
C VAL A 234 1.91 -1.63 -0.72
N SER A 235 1.21 -0.52 -0.50
CA SER A 235 -0.13 -0.25 -1.04
C SER A 235 -0.11 0.93 -1.99
N ASP A 236 -0.75 0.78 -3.15
CA ASP A 236 -0.91 1.85 -4.12
C ASP A 236 -2.19 2.65 -3.82
N LEU A 237 -2.05 3.93 -3.47
CA LEU A 237 -3.17 4.85 -3.31
C LEU A 237 -3.25 5.88 -4.45
N THR A 238 -2.33 5.83 -5.42
CA THR A 238 -2.26 6.79 -6.55
C THR A 238 -3.53 6.80 -7.41
N ARG A 239 -4.25 5.69 -7.43
CA ARG A 239 -5.49 5.49 -8.19
C ARG A 239 -6.71 5.27 -7.30
N ALA A 240 -6.58 5.41 -5.99
CA ALA A 240 -7.69 5.18 -5.06
C ALA A 240 -8.77 6.28 -5.14
N GLY A 241 -8.40 7.49 -5.58
CA GLY A 241 -9.32 8.62 -5.77
C GLY A 241 -9.44 9.57 -4.57
N PHE A 242 -8.61 9.42 -3.53
CA PHE A 242 -8.62 10.34 -2.38
C PHE A 242 -8.34 11.80 -2.78
N LYS A 243 -7.54 12.05 -3.83
CA LYS A 243 -7.23 13.40 -4.34
C LYS A 243 -8.37 14.02 -5.16
N ASP A 244 -9.43 13.27 -5.43
CA ASP A 244 -10.55 13.68 -6.28
C ASP A 244 -11.84 13.96 -5.51
N VAL A 245 -11.86 13.71 -4.19
CA VAL A 245 -13.04 13.97 -3.36
C VAL A 245 -13.20 15.47 -3.11
N ASP A 246 -14.28 16.06 -3.60
CA ASP A 246 -14.63 17.46 -3.35
C ASP A 246 -15.85 17.55 -2.42
N PHE A 247 -15.70 18.28 -1.32
CA PHE A 247 -16.76 18.54 -0.34
C PHE A 247 -17.40 19.93 -0.51
N GLY A 248 -17.22 20.58 -1.66
CA GLY A 248 -17.67 21.95 -1.96
C GLY A 248 -16.59 23.01 -1.78
N TRP A 249 -15.34 22.59 -1.57
CA TRP A 249 -14.18 23.46 -1.34
C TRP A 249 -13.04 23.23 -2.35
N GLY A 250 -13.34 22.51 -3.43
CA GLY A 250 -12.37 22.11 -4.44
C GLY A 250 -11.64 20.83 -4.05
N LYS A 251 -10.79 20.35 -4.97
CA LYS A 251 -10.00 19.13 -4.77
C LYS A 251 -8.96 19.32 -3.66
N PRO A 252 -8.72 18.29 -2.83
CA PRO A 252 -7.77 18.37 -1.73
C PRO A 252 -6.33 18.47 -2.25
N VAL A 253 -5.51 19.23 -1.53
CA VAL A 253 -4.06 19.33 -1.78
C VAL A 253 -3.33 18.02 -1.48
N TYR A 254 -3.90 17.18 -0.62
CA TYR A 254 -3.37 15.88 -0.20
C TYR A 254 -4.51 14.92 0.10
N GLY A 255 -4.40 13.67 -0.36
CA GLY A 255 -5.37 12.62 -0.08
C GLY A 255 -4.69 11.26 0.06
N GLY A 256 -4.56 10.77 1.29
CA GLY A 256 -3.92 9.49 1.59
C GLY A 256 -3.58 9.35 3.07
N ALA A 257 -2.79 8.33 3.41
CA ALA A 257 -2.34 8.09 4.77
C ALA A 257 -1.49 9.26 5.29
N ALA A 258 -1.70 9.69 6.54
CA ALA A 258 -1.00 10.83 7.12
C ALA A 258 0.46 10.55 7.51
N LYS A 259 0.82 9.27 7.76
CA LYS A 259 2.16 8.85 8.20
C LYS A 259 2.56 7.52 7.55
N GLY A 260 3.86 7.23 7.49
CA GLY A 260 4.37 5.90 7.12
C GLY A 260 4.25 4.92 8.29
N GLY A 261 4.10 3.62 8.02
CA GLY A 261 3.95 2.60 9.07
C GLY A 261 2.58 2.55 9.73
N VAL A 262 1.51 2.96 9.04
CA VAL A 262 0.12 2.82 9.55
C VAL A 262 -0.21 1.34 9.70
N GLY A 263 -0.64 0.94 10.90
CA GLY A 263 -1.00 -0.43 11.24
C GLY A 263 -0.50 -0.80 12.63
N ALA A 264 -0.64 -2.08 13.00
CA ALA A 264 -0.23 -2.57 14.32
C ALA A 264 1.29 -2.57 14.53
N ILE A 265 2.09 -2.50 13.45
CA ILE A 265 3.56 -2.56 13.51
C ILE A 265 4.15 -1.39 12.71
N PRO A 266 4.72 -0.38 13.40
CA PRO A 266 5.42 0.73 12.76
C PRO A 266 6.50 0.24 11.79
N GLY A 267 6.61 0.87 10.62
CA GLY A 267 7.64 0.57 9.63
C GLY A 267 7.44 -0.67 8.76
N VAL A 268 6.33 -1.43 8.93
CA VAL A 268 6.00 -2.58 8.07
C VAL A 268 5.28 -2.16 6.78
N SER A 269 4.57 -1.03 6.78
CA SER A 269 3.73 -0.60 5.65
C SER A 269 4.15 0.74 5.06
N SER A 270 4.06 0.83 3.73
CA SER A 270 4.21 2.09 2.98
C SER A 270 3.11 2.25 1.95
N PHE A 271 2.76 3.51 1.71
CA PHE A 271 1.70 3.89 0.79
C PHE A 271 2.29 4.78 -0.31
N LEU A 272 2.01 4.45 -1.56
CA LEU A 272 2.30 5.34 -2.69
C LEU A 272 1.12 6.29 -2.83
N ILE A 273 1.36 7.58 -2.57
CA ILE A 273 0.30 8.59 -2.46
C ILE A 273 0.52 9.64 -3.56
N PRO A 274 -0.53 9.98 -4.33
CA PRO A 274 -0.40 11.00 -5.37
C PRO A 274 -0.16 12.37 -4.71
N PHE A 275 0.87 13.08 -5.13
CA PHE A 275 1.29 14.34 -4.51
C PHE A 275 1.71 15.35 -5.56
N LYS A 276 1.44 16.63 -5.30
CA LYS A 276 1.96 17.74 -6.10
C LYS A 276 2.93 18.54 -5.23
N ASN A 277 4.17 18.65 -5.66
CA ASN A 277 5.19 19.37 -4.87
C ASN A 277 5.00 20.90 -4.94
N ASN A 278 5.80 21.64 -4.18
CA ASN A 278 5.74 23.11 -4.12
C ASN A 278 6.09 23.81 -5.44
N MET A 279 6.69 23.10 -6.39
CA MET A 279 6.96 23.59 -7.75
C MET A 279 5.82 23.28 -8.73
N GLY A 280 4.74 22.65 -8.26
CA GLY A 280 3.59 22.29 -9.08
C GLY A 280 3.72 20.96 -9.84
N GLU A 281 4.83 20.24 -9.67
CA GLU A 281 5.09 18.96 -10.34
C GLU A 281 4.33 17.83 -9.64
N ASP A 282 3.59 17.06 -10.44
CA ASP A 282 2.89 15.86 -9.97
C ASP A 282 3.87 14.68 -9.85
N GLY A 283 3.73 13.93 -8.77
CA GLY A 283 4.53 12.75 -8.49
C GLY A 283 3.90 11.90 -7.39
N ILE A 284 4.71 11.05 -6.79
CA ILE A 284 4.30 10.11 -5.76
C ILE A 284 5.10 10.40 -4.50
N VAL A 285 4.41 10.64 -3.38
CA VAL A 285 5.05 10.69 -2.07
C VAL A 285 4.92 9.35 -1.37
N VAL A 286 6.01 8.88 -0.78
CA VAL A 286 6.07 7.63 -0.01
C VAL A 286 6.57 7.94 1.40
N PRO A 287 5.67 7.94 2.40
CA PRO A 287 6.07 7.98 3.80
C PRO A 287 6.73 6.67 4.23
N ILE A 288 7.93 6.77 4.82
CA ILE A 288 8.74 5.66 5.31
C ILE A 288 9.02 5.89 6.79
N CYS A 289 8.95 4.81 7.58
CA CYS A 289 9.24 4.80 9.01
C CYS A 289 10.29 3.71 9.27
N LEU A 290 11.48 4.09 9.74
CA LEU A 290 12.61 3.20 10.03
C LEU A 290 13.38 3.73 11.25
N PRO A 291 14.12 2.88 12.00
CA PRO A 291 15.05 3.35 13.02
C PRO A 291 16.04 4.35 12.44
N ALA A 292 16.47 5.34 13.24
CA ALA A 292 17.35 6.40 12.76
C ALA A 292 18.59 5.89 11.97
N PRO A 293 19.36 4.90 12.46
CA PRO A 293 20.51 4.39 11.72
C PRO A 293 20.14 3.70 10.39
N ALA A 294 19.00 2.99 10.36
CA ALA A 294 18.51 2.36 9.15
C ALA A 294 18.01 3.41 8.14
N MET A 295 17.38 4.48 8.61
CA MET A 295 16.91 5.58 7.75
C MET A 295 18.08 6.27 7.02
N GLU A 296 19.22 6.46 7.67
CA GLU A 296 20.42 7.03 7.04
C GLU A 296 20.95 6.15 5.90
N ILE A 297 21.03 4.83 6.12
CA ILE A 297 21.46 3.87 5.11
C ILE A 297 20.44 3.81 3.97
N PHE A 298 19.14 3.78 4.29
CA PHE A 298 18.07 3.78 3.30
C PHE A 298 18.15 4.98 2.37
N VAL A 299 18.35 6.18 2.93
CA VAL A 299 18.55 7.42 2.18
C VAL A 299 19.74 7.31 1.24
N LYS A 300 20.88 6.82 1.73
CA LYS A 300 22.10 6.67 0.92
C LYS A 300 21.91 5.70 -0.25
N GLU A 301 21.28 4.55 0.00
CA GLU A 301 20.98 3.55 -1.03
C GLU A 301 20.02 4.09 -2.10
N LEU A 302 18.98 4.80 -1.66
CA LEU A 302 18.01 5.40 -2.57
C LEU A 302 18.67 6.50 -3.43
N ASP A 303 19.43 7.40 -2.82
CA ASP A 303 20.19 8.42 -3.52
C ASP A 303 21.16 7.81 -4.54
N GLY A 304 21.80 6.70 -4.21
CA GLY A 304 22.70 5.98 -5.13
C GLY A 304 21.99 5.52 -6.40
N LEU A 305 20.74 5.07 -6.30
CA LEU A 305 19.92 4.70 -7.46
C LEU A 305 19.42 5.93 -8.25
N LEU A 306 19.23 7.07 -7.59
CA LEU A 306 18.74 8.28 -8.24
C LEU A 306 19.86 9.12 -8.90
N LYS A 307 21.10 9.07 -8.38
CA LYS A 307 22.27 9.85 -8.83
C LYS A 307 22.91 9.40 -10.16
N GLY A 308 22.24 8.57 -10.97
CA GLY A 308 22.65 8.27 -12.35
C GLY A 308 22.51 9.43 -13.36
N GLN A 309 22.70 10.68 -12.91
CA GLN A 309 22.71 11.91 -13.70
C GLN A 309 23.83 12.85 -13.19
N PRO A 310 24.41 13.70 -14.06
CA PRO A 310 25.34 14.75 -13.62
C PRO A 310 24.59 15.74 -12.71
N GLU A 311 25.32 16.29 -11.74
CA GLU A 311 24.82 17.12 -10.63
C GLU A 311 23.61 18.01 -10.95
N ILE A 312 22.50 17.74 -10.25
CA ILE A 312 21.50 18.76 -9.94
C ILE A 312 21.25 18.68 -8.44
N GLY A 313 21.50 19.81 -7.77
CA GLY A 313 21.73 19.94 -6.34
C GLY A 313 20.63 19.43 -5.39
N ASN A 314 21.08 19.23 -4.15
CA ASN A 314 20.32 18.93 -2.93
C ASN A 314 19.07 18.06 -3.10
N SER A 315 19.22 16.78 -2.73
CA SER A 315 18.12 15.83 -2.59
C SER A 315 16.92 16.49 -1.89
N LYS A 316 15.80 16.58 -2.61
CA LYS A 316 14.55 17.21 -2.13
C LYS A 316 13.81 16.23 -1.23
N PHE A 317 14.40 15.87 -0.10
CA PHE A 317 13.66 15.19 0.96
C PHE A 317 12.59 16.15 1.48
N ILE A 318 11.32 15.76 1.37
CA ILE A 318 10.29 16.42 2.14
C ILE A 318 10.36 15.79 3.53
N VAL A 319 11.15 16.40 4.43
CA VAL A 319 11.04 16.13 5.86
C VAL A 319 9.74 16.78 6.32
N SER A 320 8.63 16.07 6.12
CA SER A 320 7.36 16.44 6.72
C SER A 320 7.31 15.84 8.10
N SER A 321 7.54 16.67 9.11
CA SER A 321 7.02 16.43 10.46
C SER A 321 5.54 16.79 10.44
N LEU A 322 4.68 15.84 10.07
CA LEU A 322 3.28 15.83 10.49
C LEU A 322 3.14 15.04 11.79
#